data_AF-A0AAV9DU00-F1
#
_entry.id   AF-A0AAV9DU00-F1
#
_cell.length_a   1.000
_cell.length_b   1.000
_cell.length_c   1.000
_cell.angle_alpha   90.00
_cell.angle_beta   90.00
_cell.angle_gamma   90.00
#
_symmetry.space_group_name_H-M   'P 1'
#
loop_
_entity.id
_entity.type
_entity.pdbx_description
1 polymer ?
#
loop_
_entity_poly.entity_id
_entity_poly.type
_entity_poly.pdbx_seq_one_letter_code
_entity_poly.pdbx_strand_id
1 'polypeptide(L)'
;MRRDKLNDRFQELGSILDPGRPLKTDKSMILSDAARALVQLRSESEQLKEANEKLQEAIKDLKAEKNELRDEKMRLKADKERLEEQMRALSAPPPGYMPHPVAYHAAAMAAFTAQAQAAVANKTGHYYMYPAVPFNQLMPSSNTDCTQDTKHVSPNA
;
A
#
# COMPACT_ATOMS: atom_id res chain seq x y z
N MET A 1 -13.06 14.29 -62.97
CA MET A 1 -13.91 13.69 -61.92
C MET A 1 -13.28 12.51 -61.18
N ARG A 2 -12.90 11.38 -61.82
CA ARG A 2 -12.29 10.23 -61.09
C ARG A 2 -10.92 10.58 -60.48
N ARG A 3 -10.06 11.27 -61.24
CA ARG A 3 -8.73 11.71 -60.79
C ARG A 3 -8.80 12.65 -59.60
N ASP A 4 -9.74 13.59 -59.63
CA ASP A 4 -9.86 14.63 -58.61
C ASP A 4 -10.30 14.00 -57.28
N LYS A 5 -11.31 13.11 -57.31
CA LYS A 5 -11.70 12.30 -56.15
C LYS A 5 -10.54 11.48 -55.55
N LEU A 6 -9.66 10.94 -56.40
CA LEU A 6 -8.47 10.21 -55.92
C LEU A 6 -7.47 11.16 -55.24
N ASN A 7 -7.26 12.36 -55.80
CA ASN A 7 -6.40 13.36 -55.18
C ASN A 7 -6.95 13.83 -53.83
N ASP A 8 -8.27 13.95 -53.70
CA ASP A 8 -8.90 14.30 -52.42
C ASP A 8 -8.59 13.26 -51.33
N ARG A 9 -8.60 11.96 -51.68
CA ARG A 9 -8.21 10.88 -50.75
C ARG A 9 -6.74 10.95 -50.33
N PHE A 10 -5.83 11.32 -51.23
CA PHE A 10 -4.42 11.52 -50.87
C PHE A 10 -4.25 12.70 -49.91
N GLN A 11 -4.97 13.79 -50.13
CA GLN A 11 -4.94 14.96 -49.24
C GLN A 11 -5.51 14.66 -47.86
N GLU A 12 -6.64 13.95 -47.81
CA GLU A 12 -7.28 13.48 -46.58
C GLU A 12 -6.33 12.57 -45.80
N LEU A 13 -5.75 11.55 -46.45
CA LEU A 13 -4.79 10.65 -45.82
C LEU A 13 -3.56 11.39 -45.30
N GLY A 14 -2.99 12.30 -46.09
CA GLY A 14 -1.86 13.12 -45.66
C GLY A 14 -2.17 13.96 -44.42
N SER A 15 -3.39 14.49 -44.32
CA SER A 15 -3.84 15.28 -43.16
C SER A 15 -4.03 14.44 -41.90
N ILE A 16 -4.47 13.18 -42.05
CA ILE A 16 -4.61 12.24 -40.93
C ILE A 16 -3.24 11.83 -40.38
N LEU A 17 -2.27 11.58 -41.26
CA LEU A 17 -0.94 11.09 -40.88
C LEU A 17 -0.08 12.14 -40.19
N ASP A 18 -0.28 13.42 -40.50
CA ASP A 18 0.55 14.51 -39.97
C ASP A 18 -0.31 15.75 -39.67
N PRO A 19 -1.17 15.69 -38.62
CA PRO A 19 -2.05 16.79 -38.27
C PRO A 19 -1.23 18.04 -37.94
N GLY A 20 -1.50 19.14 -38.64
CA GLY A 20 -0.84 20.43 -38.41
C GLY A 20 0.41 20.68 -39.25
N ARG A 21 0.85 19.74 -40.09
CA ARG A 21 1.87 20.02 -41.11
C ARG A 21 1.27 20.42 -42.46
N PRO A 22 2.02 21.16 -43.29
CA PRO A 22 1.62 21.44 -44.67
C PRO A 22 1.33 20.13 -45.42
N LEU A 23 0.27 20.12 -46.25
CA LEU A 23 -0.12 18.93 -47.00
C LEU A 23 1.05 18.42 -47.86
N LYS A 24 1.45 17.18 -47.62
CA LYS A 24 2.43 16.47 -48.44
C LYS A 24 1.84 16.32 -49.84
N THR A 25 2.61 16.68 -50.88
CA THR A 25 2.17 16.57 -52.28
C THR A 25 2.65 15.27 -52.93
N ASP A 26 3.69 14.64 -52.36
CA ASP A 26 4.22 13.36 -52.84
C ASP A 26 3.35 12.20 -52.38
N LYS A 27 2.61 11.63 -53.34
CA LYS A 27 1.71 10.50 -53.15
C LYS A 27 2.42 9.24 -52.68
N SER A 28 3.66 9.00 -53.14
CA SER A 28 4.42 7.81 -52.75
C SER A 28 4.81 7.87 -51.28
N MET A 29 5.27 9.04 -50.84
CA MET A 29 5.60 9.30 -49.44
C MET A 29 4.37 9.19 -48.53
N ILE A 30 3.21 9.73 -48.93
CA ILE A 30 1.95 9.57 -48.18
C ILE A 30 1.62 8.09 -47.96
N LEU A 31 1.76 7.26 -48.99
CA LEU A 31 1.46 5.82 -48.88
C LEU A 31 2.49 5.09 -48.01
N SER A 32 3.78 5.41 -48.14
CA SER A 32 4.82 4.83 -47.29
C SER A 32 4.65 5.20 -45.82
N ASP A 33 4.32 6.46 -45.53
CA ASP A 33 4.03 6.93 -44.17
C ASP A 33 2.78 6.24 -43.61
N ALA A 34 1.72 6.11 -44.42
CA ALA A 34 0.51 5.39 -44.02
C ALA A 34 0.78 3.93 -43.67
N ALA A 35 1.54 3.23 -44.51
CA ALA A 35 1.89 1.84 -44.29
C ALA A 35 2.69 1.67 -42.99
N ARG A 36 3.66 2.56 -42.74
CA ARG A 36 4.45 2.54 -41.50
C ARG A 36 3.58 2.81 -40.27
N ALA A 37 2.75 3.85 -40.32
CA ALA A 37 1.84 4.20 -39.23
C ALA A 37 0.88 3.04 -38.91
N LEU A 38 0.34 2.35 -39.92
CA LEU A 38 -0.53 1.19 -39.71
C LEU A 38 0.18 0.03 -39.00
N VAL A 39 1.43 -0.26 -39.35
CA VAL A 39 2.21 -1.31 -38.66
C VAL A 39 2.47 -0.93 -37.21
N GLN A 40 2.86 0.33 -36.97
CA GLN A 40 3.11 0.84 -35.63
C GLN A 40 1.84 0.81 -34.76
N LEU A 41 0.73 1.36 -35.25
CA LEU A 41 -0.54 1.38 -34.53
C LEU A 41 -1.06 -0.02 -34.22
N ARG A 42 -0.86 -1.00 -35.11
CA ARG A 42 -1.20 -2.40 -34.84
C ARG A 42 -0.36 -2.97 -33.70
N SER A 43 0.96 -2.71 -33.72
CA SER A 43 1.87 -3.14 -32.65
C SER A 43 1.50 -2.51 -31.31
N GLU A 44 1.28 -1.20 -31.29
CA GLU A 44 0.88 -0.47 -30.08
C GLU A 44 -0.47 -0.95 -29.55
N SER A 45 -1.44 -1.19 -30.45
CA SER A 45 -2.75 -1.73 -30.07
C SER A 45 -2.64 -3.11 -29.42
N GLU A 46 -1.78 -3.99 -29.92
CA GLU A 46 -1.60 -5.33 -29.31
C GLU A 46 -0.90 -5.21 -27.95
N GLN A 47 0.15 -4.40 -27.85
CA GLN A 47 0.84 -4.15 -26.57
C GLN A 47 -0.09 -3.56 -25.51
N LEU A 48 -0.94 -2.60 -25.89
CA LEU A 48 -1.94 -2.03 -24.99
C LEU A 48 -2.99 -3.06 -24.56
N LYS A 49 -3.39 -3.96 -25.46
CA LYS A 49 -4.32 -5.04 -25.15
C LYS A 49 -3.70 -6.00 -24.13
N GLU A 50 -2.47 -6.46 -24.37
CA GLU A 50 -1.74 -7.32 -23.42
C GLU A 50 -1.54 -6.64 -22.06
N ALA A 51 -1.17 -5.36 -22.05
CA ALA A 51 -0.99 -4.61 -20.81
C ALA A 51 -2.30 -4.44 -20.03
N ASN A 52 -3.42 -4.21 -20.74
CA ASN A 52 -4.74 -4.13 -20.12
C ASN A 52 -5.16 -5.48 -19.52
N GLU A 53 -4.95 -6.58 -20.24
CA GLU A 53 -5.21 -7.94 -19.73
C GLU A 53 -4.40 -8.23 -18.44
N LYS A 54 -3.09 -7.92 -18.45
CA LYS A 54 -2.23 -8.06 -17.26
C LYS A 54 -2.69 -7.19 -16.08
N LEU A 55 -3.09 -5.95 -16.33
CA LEU A 55 -3.62 -5.07 -15.28
C LEU A 55 -4.95 -5.60 -14.71
N GLN A 56 -5.82 -6.14 -15.55
CA GLN A 56 -7.07 -6.75 -15.10
C GLN A 56 -6.82 -7.99 -14.23
N GLU A 57 -5.83 -8.81 -14.56
CA GLU A 57 -5.39 -9.93 -13.74
C GLU A 57 -4.85 -9.47 -12.39
N ALA A 58 -3.90 -8.52 -12.38
CA ALA A 58 -3.37 -7.95 -11.15
C ALA A 58 -4.45 -7.32 -10.25
N ILE A 59 -5.46 -6.67 -10.83
CA ILE A 59 -6.61 -6.15 -10.08
C ILE A 59 -7.42 -7.27 -9.42
N LYS A 60 -7.60 -8.41 -10.10
CA LYS A 60 -8.30 -9.57 -9.52
C LYS A 60 -7.51 -10.15 -8.36
N ASP A 61 -6.21 -10.35 -8.54
CA ASP A 61 -5.33 -10.90 -7.51
C ASP A 61 -5.29 -10.01 -6.27
N LEU A 62 -5.08 -8.70 -6.46
CA LEU A 62 -5.08 -7.74 -5.35
C LEU A 62 -6.43 -7.67 -4.62
N LYS A 63 -7.55 -7.88 -5.32
CA LYS A 63 -8.85 -7.96 -4.67
C LYS A 63 -8.99 -9.23 -3.83
N ALA A 64 -8.45 -10.35 -4.29
CA ALA A 64 -8.43 -11.60 -3.54
C ALA A 64 -7.55 -11.47 -2.30
N GLU A 65 -6.30 -11.02 -2.45
CA GLU A 65 -5.35 -10.81 -1.36
C GLU A 65 -5.91 -9.85 -0.29
N LYS A 66 -6.50 -8.73 -0.72
CA LYS A 66 -7.16 -7.79 0.21
C LYS A 66 -8.26 -8.46 1.04
N ASN A 67 -9.03 -9.37 0.44
CA ASN A 67 -10.08 -10.09 1.17
C ASN A 67 -9.47 -11.09 2.16
N GLU A 68 -8.45 -11.86 1.74
CA GLU A 68 -7.74 -12.79 2.63
C GLU A 68 -7.13 -12.09 3.84
N LEU A 69 -6.49 -10.93 3.62
CA LEU A 69 -5.96 -10.10 4.70
C LEU A 69 -7.05 -9.57 5.64
N ARG A 70 -8.25 -9.28 5.13
CA ARG A 70 -9.38 -8.88 5.97
C ARG A 70 -9.83 -10.04 6.85
N ASP A 71 -9.93 -11.24 6.30
CA ASP A 71 -10.34 -12.43 7.03
C ASP A 71 -9.30 -12.82 8.09
N GLU A 72 -8.02 -12.76 7.75
CA GLU A 72 -6.91 -12.97 8.69
C GLU A 72 -6.90 -11.91 9.80
N LYS A 73 -7.10 -10.64 9.47
CA LYS A 73 -7.20 -9.56 10.46
C LYS A 73 -8.33 -9.82 11.46
N MET A 74 -9.49 -10.27 10.99
CA MET A 74 -10.63 -10.57 11.86
C MET A 74 -10.35 -11.77 12.76
N ARG A 75 -9.75 -12.84 12.21
CA ARG A 75 -9.33 -14.00 12.99
C ARG A 75 -8.34 -13.62 14.10
N LEU A 76 -7.29 -12.87 13.77
CA LEU A 76 -6.30 -12.42 14.74
C LEU A 76 -6.90 -11.51 15.81
N LYS A 77 -7.87 -10.65 15.44
CA LYS A 77 -8.59 -9.82 16.40
C LYS A 77 -9.36 -10.68 17.41
N ALA A 78 -10.08 -11.69 16.95
CA ALA A 78 -10.82 -12.60 17.82
C ALA A 78 -9.89 -13.40 18.73
N ASP A 79 -8.77 -13.91 18.20
CA ASP A 79 -7.78 -14.64 19.00
C ASP A 79 -7.11 -13.74 20.04
N LYS A 80 -6.82 -12.48 19.69
CA LYS A 80 -6.31 -11.48 20.63
C LYS A 80 -7.29 -11.22 21.77
N GLU A 81 -8.56 -10.94 21.47
CA GLU A 81 -9.60 -10.68 22.47
C GLU A 81 -9.75 -11.88 23.43
N ARG A 82 -9.77 -13.10 22.88
CA ARG A 82 -9.81 -14.34 23.67
C ARG A 82 -8.61 -14.48 24.61
N LEU A 83 -7.40 -14.18 24.15
CA LEU A 83 -6.20 -14.26 24.98
C LEU A 83 -6.18 -13.18 26.07
N GLU A 84 -6.62 -11.97 25.76
CA GLU A 84 -6.75 -10.87 26.73
C GLU A 84 -7.76 -11.22 27.84
N GLU A 85 -8.89 -11.86 27.50
CA GLU A 85 -9.85 -12.37 28.47
C GLU A 85 -9.24 -13.46 29.38
N GLN A 86 -8.50 -14.41 28.80
CA GLN A 86 -7.79 -15.44 29.58
C GLN A 86 -6.77 -14.82 30.54
N MET A 87 -5.97 -13.85 30.07
CA MET A 87 -5.01 -13.14 30.92
C MET A 87 -5.70 -12.36 32.05
N ARG A 88 -6.82 -11.71 31.76
CA ARG A 88 -7.61 -10.98 32.76
C ARG A 88 -8.19 -11.92 33.82
N ALA A 89 -8.68 -13.09 33.41
CA ALA A 89 -9.17 -14.11 34.33
C ALA A 89 -8.05 -14.66 35.23
N LEU A 90 -6.84 -14.87 34.69
CA LEU A 90 -5.68 -15.35 35.45
C LEU A 90 -5.05 -14.28 36.35
N SER A 91 -5.16 -13.00 36.00
CA SER A 91 -4.64 -11.88 36.80
C SER A 91 -5.64 -11.32 37.81
N ALA A 92 -6.87 -11.83 37.85
CA ALA A 92 -7.87 -11.40 38.82
C ALA A 92 -7.46 -11.90 40.22
N PRO A 93 -7.28 -11.00 41.22
CA PRO A 93 -6.96 -11.42 42.58
C PRO A 93 -8.10 -12.28 43.14
N PRO A 94 -7.81 -13.30 43.97
CA PRO A 94 -8.84 -14.14 44.56
C PRO A 94 -9.87 -13.28 45.32
N PRO A 95 -11.18 -13.60 45.25
CA PRO A 95 -12.16 -12.92 46.08
C PRO A 95 -11.80 -13.17 47.55
N GLY A 96 -11.38 -12.12 48.25
CA GLY A 96 -10.96 -12.16 49.65
C GLY A 96 -9.51 -11.76 49.94
N TYR A 97 -8.70 -11.39 48.93
CA TYR A 97 -7.33 -10.92 49.19
C TYR A 97 -7.31 -9.50 49.79
N MET A 98 -7.04 -9.42 51.09
CA MET A 98 -6.69 -8.17 51.79
C MET A 98 -5.25 -7.77 51.43
N PRO A 99 -4.93 -6.47 51.25
CA PRO A 99 -3.58 -6.06 50.91
C PRO A 99 -2.65 -6.25 52.12
N HIS A 100 -1.77 -7.24 52.06
CA HIS A 100 -0.68 -7.40 53.02
C HIS A 100 0.44 -6.37 52.75
N PRO A 101 1.19 -5.93 53.78
CA PRO A 101 2.17 -4.85 53.69
C PRO A 101 3.44 -5.32 52.95
N VAL A 102 3.36 -5.53 51.64
CA VAL A 102 4.48 -5.94 50.78
C VAL A 102 5.27 -4.77 50.19
N ALA A 103 5.03 -3.53 50.67
CA ALA A 103 5.79 -2.34 50.25
C ALA A 103 7.32 -2.48 50.48
N TYR A 104 7.76 -3.40 51.34
CA TYR A 104 9.17 -3.67 51.58
C TYR A 104 9.85 -4.55 50.52
N HIS A 105 9.12 -5.40 49.79
CA HIS A 105 9.73 -6.30 48.80
C HIS A 105 10.01 -5.64 47.44
N ALA A 106 9.21 -4.63 47.06
CA ALA A 106 9.42 -3.87 45.83
C ALA A 106 10.73 -3.07 45.86
N ALA A 107 11.09 -2.49 47.02
CA ALA A 107 12.33 -1.73 47.19
C ALA A 107 13.59 -2.62 47.10
N ALA A 108 13.52 -3.85 47.61
CA ALA A 108 14.63 -4.80 47.55
C ALA A 108 14.91 -5.30 46.13
N MET A 109 13.86 -5.53 45.32
CA MET A 109 14.01 -5.89 43.90
C MET A 109 14.61 -4.73 43.08
N ALA A 110 14.18 -3.50 43.34
CA ALA A 110 14.71 -2.30 42.68
C ALA A 110 16.20 -2.08 42.97
N ALA A 111 16.63 -2.30 44.21
CA ALA A 111 18.04 -2.21 44.59
C ALA A 111 18.91 -3.29 43.91
N PHE A 112 18.40 -4.53 43.80
CA PHE A 112 19.12 -5.62 43.13
C PHE A 112 19.29 -5.36 41.62
N THR A 113 18.27 -4.82 40.94
CA THR A 113 18.37 -4.45 39.52
C THR A 113 19.34 -3.29 39.26
N ALA A 114 19.42 -2.32 40.18
CA ALA A 114 20.36 -1.19 40.06
C ALA A 114 21.82 -1.66 40.22
N GLN A 115 22.10 -2.59 41.12
CA GLN A 115 23.43 -3.16 41.31
C GLN A 115 23.88 -4.01 40.09
N ALA A 116 22.96 -4.74 39.47
CA ALA A 116 23.25 -5.55 38.28
C ALA A 116 23.57 -4.68 37.04
N GLN A 117 22.89 -3.53 36.87
CA GLN A 117 23.17 -2.59 35.78
C GLN A 117 24.54 -1.91 35.92
N ALA A 118 24.99 -1.61 37.14
CA ALA A 118 26.31 -1.00 37.37
C ALA A 118 27.49 -1.95 37.05
N ALA A 119 27.31 -3.26 37.22
CA ALA A 119 28.35 -4.25 36.95
C ALA A 119 28.55 -4.54 35.45
N VAL A 120 27.51 -4.38 34.63
CA VAL A 120 27.57 -4.58 33.16
C VAL A 120 28.22 -3.39 32.46
N ALA A 121 28.22 -2.20 33.07
CA ALA A 121 28.75 -0.97 32.46
C ALA A 121 30.29 -0.91 32.36
N ASN A 122 31.03 -1.79 33.05
CA ASN A 122 32.50 -1.67 33.13
C ASN A 122 33.28 -2.69 32.28
N LYS A 123 32.60 -3.48 31.43
CA LYS A 123 33.24 -4.50 30.58
C LYS A 123 32.59 -4.68 29.21
N THR A 124 32.37 -3.62 28.45
CA THR A 124 32.22 -3.75 26.98
C THR A 124 32.44 -2.41 26.30
N GLY A 125 33.28 -2.43 25.27
CA GLY A 125 33.74 -1.25 24.56
C GLY A 125 32.63 -0.40 23.95
N HIS A 126 32.99 0.87 23.74
CA HIS A 126 32.28 1.94 23.04
C HIS A 126 31.09 1.48 22.18
N TYR A 127 29.89 1.62 22.73
CA TYR A 127 28.65 1.64 21.98
C TYR A 127 28.09 3.06 22.06
N TYR A 128 27.86 3.69 20.90
CA TYR A 128 27.25 5.02 20.82
C TYR A 128 25.85 4.98 21.43
N MET A 129 25.66 5.72 22.52
CA MET A 129 24.39 5.87 23.22
C MET A 129 23.45 6.77 22.40
N TYR A 130 22.54 6.18 21.63
CA TYR A 130 21.35 6.91 21.19
C TYR A 130 20.36 6.95 22.36
N PRO A 131 19.75 8.11 22.68
CA PRO A 131 18.72 8.17 23.70
C PRO A 131 17.56 7.26 23.29
N ALA A 132 17.20 6.31 24.16
CA ALA A 132 16.04 5.45 23.96
C ALA A 132 14.75 6.28 24.09
N VAL A 133 14.29 6.87 22.98
CA VAL A 133 12.99 7.54 22.91
C VAL A 133 11.93 6.48 22.61
N PRO A 134 10.89 6.29 23.44
CA PRO A 134 9.81 5.36 23.14
C PRO A 134 9.08 5.80 21.86
N PHE A 135 8.84 4.86 20.93
CA PHE A 135 8.30 5.12 19.60
C PHE A 135 6.96 5.90 19.60
N ASN A 136 6.15 5.74 20.66
CA ASN A 136 4.90 6.48 20.87
C ASN A 136 5.09 8.00 21.01
N GLN A 137 6.31 8.48 21.23
CA GLN A 137 6.64 9.90 21.38
C GLN A 137 7.20 10.53 20.10
N LEU A 138 7.48 9.71 19.06
CA LEU A 138 8.07 10.15 17.79
C LEU A 138 7.03 10.39 16.68
N MET A 139 5.78 9.96 16.87
CA MET A 139 4.73 10.09 15.87
C MET A 139 3.80 11.25 16.24
N PRO A 140 3.58 12.25 15.36
CA PRO A 140 2.57 13.27 15.61
C PRO A 140 1.18 12.63 15.68
N SER A 141 0.34 13.09 16.61
CA SER A 141 -1.04 12.63 16.76
C SER A 141 -1.77 12.71 15.41
N SER A 142 -2.15 11.56 14.86
CA SER A 142 -2.91 11.51 13.62
C SER A 142 -4.33 11.99 13.91
N ASN A 143 -4.56 13.30 13.75
CA ASN A 143 -5.88 13.89 13.68
C ASN A 143 -6.48 13.56 12.31
N THR A 144 -6.78 12.29 12.06
CA THR A 144 -7.67 11.91 10.96
C THR A 144 -9.07 11.80 11.54
N ASP A 145 -9.87 12.83 11.26
CA ASP A 145 -11.30 12.86 11.51
C ASP A 145 -12.00 11.77 10.68
N CYS A 146 -12.27 10.62 11.30
CA CYS A 146 -12.95 9.50 10.66
C CYS A 146 -14.48 9.64 10.63
N THR A 147 -15.05 10.84 10.87
CA THR A 147 -16.51 11.03 10.94
C THR A 147 -17.25 10.79 9.61
N GLN A 148 -16.54 10.61 8.50
CA GLN A 148 -17.12 10.38 7.16
C GLN A 148 -17.07 8.93 6.68
N ASP A 149 -16.44 8.00 7.43
CA ASP A 149 -16.21 6.61 6.97
C ASP A 149 -17.50 5.76 6.87
N THR A 150 -18.60 6.23 7.45
CA THR A 150 -19.91 5.56 7.41
C THR A 150 -20.63 5.70 6.07
N LYS A 151 -20.14 6.53 5.14
CA LYS A 151 -20.81 6.81 3.85
C LYS A 151 -20.52 5.80 2.74
N HIS A 152 -19.62 4.83 2.98
CA HIS A 152 -19.22 3.82 1.98
C HIS A 152 -19.64 2.38 2.34
N VAL A 153 -20.49 2.19 3.35
CA VAL A 153 -21.07 0.87 3.63
C VAL A 153 -22.23 0.60 2.65
N SER A 154 -22.06 -0.40 1.79
CA SER A 154 -23.14 -0.88 0.92
C SER A 154 -24.19 -1.63 1.76
N PRO A 155 -25.50 -1.38 1.58
CA PRO A 155 -26.55 -1.98 2.38
C PRO A 155 -26.86 -3.38 1.83
N ASN A 156 -26.15 -4.38 2.30
CA ASN A 156 -26.58 -5.77 2.29
C ASN A 156 -25.76 -6.50 3.35
N ALA A 157 -26.19 -6.31 4.59
CA ALA A 157 -25.98 -7.24 5.68
C ALA A 157 -27.31 -7.97 5.90
#